data_AF-A0A2X3H3L5-F1
#
_entry.id   AF-A0A2X3H3L5-F1
#
_cell.length_a   1.000
_cell.length_b   1.000
_cell.length_c   1.000
_cell.angle_alpha   90.00
_cell.angle_beta   90.00
_cell.angle_gamma   90.00
#
_symmetry.space_group_name_H-M   'P 1'
#
loop_
_entity.id
_entity.type
_entity.pdbx_description
1 polymer ?
#
loop_
_entity_poly.entity_id
_entity_poly.type
_entity_poly.pdbx_seq_one_letter_code
_entity_poly.pdbx_strand_id
1 'polypeptide(L)'
;MDTVITATDTIVESTNHEFITDIPVRDVMYQGQTPQSFNMKMIYGHYNALSSEQKEILTDACKICLLAGEKVNLVKGEIFNIKITTPYDLQVANAIIQERINND
;
A
#
# COMPACT_ATOMS: atom_id res chain seq x y z
N MET A 1 -3.82 11.04 -0.52
CA MET A 1 -4.71 10.00 0.01
C MET A 1 -4.17 8.66 -0.42
N ASP A 2 -4.33 7.66 0.42
CA ASP A 2 -3.92 6.29 0.16
C ASP A 2 -5.14 5.39 0.09
N THR A 3 -5.27 4.60 -0.98
CA THR A 3 -6.37 3.65 -1.11
C THR A 3 -5.97 2.40 -0.36
N VAL A 4 -6.80 1.90 0.56
CA VAL A 4 -6.42 0.81 1.45
C VAL A 4 -7.55 -0.18 1.72
N ILE A 5 -7.18 -1.41 2.02
CA ILE A 5 -8.06 -2.41 2.65
C ILE A 5 -7.49 -2.81 4.01
N THR A 6 -8.35 -3.22 4.94
CA THR A 6 -7.92 -3.72 6.25
C THR A 6 -7.07 -4.99 6.08
N ALA A 7 -5.99 -5.13 6.85
CA ALA A 7 -5.19 -6.35 6.82
C ALA A 7 -6.02 -7.56 7.27
N THR A 8 -6.10 -8.59 6.42
CA THR A 8 -6.82 -9.84 6.72
C THR A 8 -5.93 -10.82 7.48
N ASP A 9 -4.70 -10.99 7.01
CA ASP A 9 -3.75 -11.91 7.58
C ASP A 9 -3.02 -11.32 8.80
N THR A 10 -2.53 -12.18 9.68
CA THR A 10 -1.64 -11.76 10.77
C THR A 10 -0.35 -11.21 10.19
N ILE A 11 0.02 -9.98 10.57
CA ILE A 11 1.28 -9.36 10.17
C ILE A 11 2.34 -9.71 11.20
N VAL A 12 3.53 -10.11 10.74
CA VAL A 12 4.69 -10.40 11.58
C VAL A 12 5.87 -9.56 11.12
N GLU A 13 6.67 -9.07 12.06
CA GLU A 13 7.94 -8.39 11.81
C GLU A 13 9.11 -9.31 12.18
N SER A 14 10.19 -9.28 11.40
CA SER A 14 11.45 -9.93 11.73
C SER A 14 12.60 -9.06 11.26
N THR A 15 13.31 -8.41 12.20
CA THR A 15 14.44 -7.54 11.85
C THR A 15 15.71 -8.32 11.49
N ASN A 16 15.86 -9.54 12.01
CA ASN A 16 16.99 -10.42 11.73
C ASN A 16 16.71 -11.47 10.64
N HIS A 17 15.48 -11.51 10.11
CA HIS A 17 15.02 -12.46 9.10
C HIS A 17 15.04 -13.95 9.52
N GLU A 18 15.21 -14.23 10.82
CA GLU A 18 15.25 -15.60 11.38
C GLU A 18 14.16 -15.84 12.42
N PHE A 19 13.90 -14.85 13.27
CA PHE A 19 12.93 -14.94 14.36
C PHE A 19 11.93 -13.79 14.27
N ILE A 20 10.68 -14.05 14.68
CA ILE A 20 9.67 -13.00 14.85
C ILE A 20 10.17 -12.03 15.93
N THR A 21 10.25 -10.76 15.58
CA THR A 21 10.62 -9.68 16.51
C THR A 21 9.40 -8.93 17.02
N ASP A 22 8.32 -8.87 16.24
CA ASP A 22 7.05 -8.29 16.67
C ASP A 22 5.84 -8.88 15.92
N ILE A 23 4.66 -8.78 16.54
CA ILE A 23 3.36 -9.06 15.92
C ILE A 23 2.48 -7.83 16.18
N PRO A 24 2.44 -6.85 15.26
CA PRO A 24 1.67 -5.63 15.47
C PRO A 24 0.16 -5.89 15.61
N VAL A 25 -0.54 -4.97 16.27
CA VAL A 25 -2.01 -5.00 16.41
C VAL A 25 -2.67 -4.87 15.03
N ARG A 26 -3.14 -5.99 14.49
CA ARG A 26 -3.70 -6.07 13.12
C ARG A 26 -4.87 -5.10 12.89
N ASP A 27 -5.67 -4.80 13.92
CA ASP A 27 -6.88 -3.96 13.80
C ASP A 27 -6.58 -2.52 13.35
N VAL A 28 -5.32 -2.07 13.46
CA VAL A 28 -4.88 -0.75 12.96
C VAL A 28 -3.98 -0.86 11.72
N MET A 29 -3.86 -2.06 11.14
CA MET A 29 -3.01 -2.34 9.98
C MET A 29 -3.83 -2.43 8.69
N TYR A 30 -3.25 -1.87 7.64
CA TYR A 30 -3.88 -1.76 6.32
C TYR A 30 -2.91 -2.20 5.23
N GLN A 31 -3.47 -2.77 4.17
CA GLN A 31 -2.75 -3.05 2.93
C GLN A 31 -2.97 -1.88 1.97
N GLY A 32 -1.89 -1.21 1.60
CA GLY A 32 -1.89 -0.14 0.61
C GLY A 32 -2.23 -0.64 -0.78
N GLN A 33 -3.03 0.13 -1.51
CA GLN A 33 -3.43 -0.10 -2.89
C GLN A 33 -3.25 1.17 -3.71
N THR A 34 -3.15 1.02 -5.03
CA THR A 34 -3.31 2.14 -5.97
C THR A 34 -4.77 2.26 -6.39
N PRO A 35 -5.26 3.43 -6.84
CA PRO A 35 -4.53 4.68 -7.00
C PRO A 35 -4.23 5.36 -5.66
N GLN A 36 -3.09 6.04 -5.62
CA GLN A 36 -2.80 7.07 -4.63
C GLN A 36 -2.91 8.43 -5.32
N SER A 37 -3.28 9.47 -4.57
CA SER A 37 -3.44 10.81 -5.15
C SER A 37 -2.89 11.90 -4.25
N PHE A 38 -2.12 12.79 -4.86
CA PHE A 38 -1.40 13.87 -4.19
C PHE A 38 -1.47 15.16 -5.02
N ASN A 39 -1.35 16.30 -4.36
CA ASN A 39 -1.10 17.55 -5.06
C ASN A 39 0.32 17.53 -5.64
N MET A 40 0.44 17.67 -6.97
CA MET A 40 1.72 17.54 -7.67
C MET A 40 2.78 18.53 -7.19
N LYS A 41 2.41 19.79 -6.92
CA LYS A 41 3.37 20.80 -6.46
C LYS A 41 3.90 20.48 -5.06
N MET A 42 3.02 20.01 -4.18
CA MET A 42 3.36 19.60 -2.81
C MET A 42 4.31 18.39 -2.83
N ILE A 43 3.92 17.29 -3.50
CA ILE A 43 4.71 16.06 -3.46
C ILE A 43 6.10 16.26 -4.10
N TYR A 44 6.17 17.06 -5.16
CA TYR A 44 7.44 17.41 -5.81
C TYR A 44 8.34 18.24 -4.90
N GLY A 45 7.77 19.23 -4.19
CA GLY A 45 8.52 20.02 -3.20
C GLY A 45 9.07 19.15 -2.08
N HIS A 46 8.22 18.30 -1.50
CA HIS A 46 8.60 17.41 -0.40
C HIS A 46 9.66 16.39 -0.83
N TYR A 47 9.51 15.77 -2.00
CA TYR A 47 10.52 14.84 -2.52
C TYR A 47 11.90 15.48 -2.68
N ASN A 48 11.96 16.73 -3.16
CA ASN A 48 13.23 17.44 -3.34
C ASN A 48 13.86 17.89 -2.02
N ALA A 49 13.07 18.07 -0.97
CA ALA A 49 13.55 18.41 0.37
C ALA A 49 14.13 17.21 1.14
N LEU A 50 13.89 15.97 0.68
CA LEU A 50 14.42 14.76 1.33
C LEU A 50 15.94 14.64 1.14
N SER A 51 16.63 14.20 2.20
CA SER A 51 18.03 13.77 2.15
C SER A 51 18.21 12.50 1.30
N SER A 52 19.45 12.18 0.94
CA SER A 52 19.75 10.94 0.21
C SER A 52 19.33 9.70 1.00
N GLU A 53 19.61 9.65 2.30
CA GLU A 53 19.24 8.53 3.17
C GLU A 53 17.72 8.38 3.27
N GLN A 54 16.99 9.50 3.35
CA GLN A 54 15.52 9.46 3.37
C GLN A 54 14.94 8.94 2.05
N LYS A 55 15.59 9.20 0.91
CA LYS A 55 15.16 8.70 -0.40
C LYS A 55 15.39 7.20 -0.56
N GLU A 56 16.46 6.65 0.03
CA GLU A 56 16.78 5.22 -0.05
C GLU A 56 15.73 4.31 0.62
N ILE A 57 15.06 4.81 1.67
CA ILE A 57 14.06 4.04 2.41
C ILE A 57 12.62 4.23 1.87
N LEU A 58 12.43 4.93 0.75
CA LEU A 58 11.11 5.14 0.17
C LEU A 58 10.63 3.87 -0.55
N THR A 59 9.57 3.26 -0.01
CA THR A 59 8.88 2.13 -0.65
C THR A 59 7.58 2.56 -1.34
N ASP A 60 7.05 3.74 -1.00
CA ASP A 60 5.75 4.24 -1.43
C ASP A 60 5.70 5.78 -1.42
N ALA A 61 4.88 6.40 -2.27
CA ALA A 61 4.78 7.85 -2.37
C ALA A 61 4.14 8.51 -1.12
N CYS A 62 3.26 7.80 -0.40
CA CYS A 62 2.72 8.28 0.87
C CYS A 62 3.82 8.47 1.92
N LYS A 63 4.91 7.68 1.86
CA LYS A 63 6.04 7.81 2.79
C LYS A 63 6.69 9.20 2.69
N ILE A 64 6.76 9.77 1.49
CA ILE A 64 7.26 11.13 1.26
C ILE A 64 6.42 12.15 2.06
N CYS A 65 5.09 12.02 2.00
CA CYS A 65 4.17 12.91 2.73
C CYS A 65 4.34 12.75 4.24
N LEU A 66 4.42 11.51 4.75
CA LEU A 66 4.59 11.25 6.18
C LEU A 66 5.91 11.81 6.72
N LEU A 67 7.01 11.67 5.97
CA LEU A 67 8.31 12.24 6.34
C LEU A 67 8.28 13.78 6.37
N ALA A 68 7.46 14.40 5.52
CA ALA A 68 7.24 15.84 5.50
C ALA A 68 6.25 16.33 6.58
N GLY A 69 5.72 15.44 7.42
CA GLY A 69 4.74 15.77 8.46
C GLY A 69 3.31 16.00 7.94
N GLU A 70 3.04 15.64 6.69
CA GLU A 70 1.71 15.75 6.10
C GLU A 70 0.79 14.62 6.57
N LYS A 71 -0.50 14.93 6.68
CA LYS A 71 -1.52 13.91 6.93
C LYS A 71 -1.91 13.23 5.62
N VAL A 72 -1.95 11.90 5.63
CA VAL A 72 -2.43 11.10 4.49
C VAL A 72 -3.74 10.42 4.89
N ASN A 73 -4.83 10.82 4.22
CA ASN A 73 -6.14 10.20 4.46
C ASN A 73 -6.17 8.79 3.85
N LEU A 74 -6.71 7.85 4.62
CA LEU A 74 -7.08 6.52 4.14
C LEU A 74 -8.41 6.60 3.38
N VAL A 75 -8.45 5.97 2.20
CA VAL A 75 -9.65 5.80 1.38
C VAL A 75 -9.92 4.32 1.26
N LYS A 76 -11.18 3.91 1.47
CA LYS A 76 -11.56 2.50 1.39
C LYS A 76 -11.42 2.00 -0.05
N GLY A 77 -10.54 1.02 -0.24
CA GLY A 77 -10.38 0.26 -1.47
C GLY A 77 -11.24 -0.99 -1.51
N GLU A 78 -10.93 -1.87 -2.45
CA GLU A 78 -11.71 -3.08 -2.73
C GLU A 78 -10.79 -4.29 -2.86
N ILE A 79 -11.27 -5.46 -2.42
CA ILE A 79 -10.45 -6.69 -2.38
C ILE A 79 -10.05 -7.13 -3.78
N PHE A 80 -10.89 -6.88 -4.78
CA PHE A 80 -10.59 -7.22 -6.18
C PHE A 80 -9.60 -6.26 -6.85
N ASN A 81 -9.21 -5.16 -6.20
CA ASN A 81 -8.18 -4.23 -6.70
C ASN A 81 -6.79 -4.82 -6.44
N ILE A 82 -6.55 -5.99 -7.02
CA ILE A 82 -5.34 -6.78 -6.81
C ILE A 82 -4.22 -6.27 -7.71
N LYS A 83 -2.99 -6.36 -7.19
CA LYS A 83 -1.78 -6.21 -7.99
C LYS A 83 -1.45 -7.55 -8.61
N ILE A 84 -1.33 -7.61 -9.93
CA ILE A 84 -0.87 -8.81 -10.63
C ILE A 84 0.66 -8.86 -10.51
N THR A 85 1.16 -9.82 -9.73
CA THR A 85 2.59 -10.02 -9.45
C THR A 85 3.07 -11.43 -9.81
N THR A 86 2.15 -12.40 -9.86
CA THR A 86 2.41 -13.81 -10.14
C THR A 86 1.46 -14.36 -11.22
N PRO A 87 1.78 -15.51 -11.84
CA PRO A 87 0.85 -16.20 -12.73
C PRO A 87 -0.46 -16.64 -12.04
N TYR A 88 -0.44 -16.85 -10.72
CA TYR A 88 -1.65 -17.18 -9.96
C TYR A 88 -2.62 -15.98 -9.92
N ASP A 89 -2.09 -14.76 -9.76
CA ASP A 89 -2.90 -13.54 -9.74
C ASP A 89 -3.69 -13.35 -11.06
N LEU A 90 -3.16 -13.83 -12.19
CA LEU A 90 -3.88 -13.83 -13.47
C LEU A 90 -5.10 -14.74 -13.46
N GLN A 91 -5.02 -15.90 -12.79
CA GLN A 91 -6.17 -16.80 -12.65
C GLN A 91 -7.26 -16.16 -11.80
N VAL A 92 -6.87 -15.52 -10.70
CA VAL A 92 -7.78 -14.77 -9.82
C VAL A 92 -8.41 -13.58 -10.57
N ALA A 93 -7.61 -12.80 -11.30
CA ALA A 93 -8.10 -11.67 -12.09
C ALA A 93 -9.12 -12.11 -13.15
N ASN A 94 -8.86 -13.23 -13.84
CA ASN A 94 -9.80 -13.78 -14.82
C ASN A 94 -11.12 -14.20 -14.16
N ALA A 95 -11.08 -14.83 -12.99
CA ALA A 95 -12.29 -15.20 -12.25
C ALA A 95 -13.12 -13.96 -11.88
N ILE A 96 -12.47 -12.89 -11.39
CA ILE A 96 -13.12 -11.61 -11.07
C ILE A 96 -13.80 -11.01 -12.32
N ILE A 97 -13.14 -11.04 -13.48
CA ILE A 97 -13.70 -10.51 -14.73
C ILE A 97 -14.93 -11.32 -15.16
N GLN A 98 -14.85 -12.66 -15.14
CA GLN A 98 -15.96 -13.53 -15.54
C GLN A 98 -17.17 -13.36 -14.62
N GLU A 99 -16.96 -13.23 -13.31
CA GLU A 99 -18.04 -12.95 -12.36
C GLU A 99 -18.78 -11.65 -12.69
N ARG A 100 -18.05 -10.59 -13.06
CA ARG A 100 -18.66 -9.31 -13.45
C ARG A 100 -19.48 -9.42 -14.74
N ILE A 101 -18.93 -10.06 -15.77
CA ILE A 101 -19.63 -10.26 -17.05
C ILE A 101 -20.94 -11.02 -16.85
N ASN A 102 -20.96 -12.01 -15.96
CA ASN A 102 -22.17 -12.82 -15.71
C ASN A 102 -23.24 -12.10 -14.87
N ASN A 103 -22.88 -11.02 -14.17
CA ASN A 103 -23.76 -10.26 -13.30
C ASN A 103 -24.30 -8.96 -13.95
N ASP A 104 -23.87 -8.66 -15.19
CA ASP A 104 -24.38 -7.56 -16.04
C ASP A 104 -25.45 -8.05 -17.02
#